data_AF-A0A1J5DUN9-F1
#
_entry.id   AF-A0A1J5DUN9-F1
#
_cell.length_a   1.000
_cell.length_b   1.000
_cell.length_c   1.000
_cell.angle_alpha   90.00
_cell.angle_beta   90.00
_cell.angle_gamma   90.00
#
_symmetry.space_group_name_H-M   'P 1'
#
loop_
_entity.id
_entity.type
_entity.pdbx_description
1 polymer ?
#
loop_
_entity_poly.entity_id
_entity_poly.type
_entity_poly.pdbx_seq_one_letter_code
_entity_poly.pdbx_strand_id
1 'polypeptide(L)'
;MAAVMRNTALFSALVILSVWLSISLASCEDSDTKKPALDVEVDVELDVEVEDTAVDTEPVETFVQVDQVLPEIEDLGQCDPLAEDEPDPQFFDSNCDGIDGNKEGAIFVAAYGFDENPGTRGKPVRSLQKAVELAVAEGKDVYVNEGLYDGPLVMAEGVDVYGGYGFNWARDDRSAAVIVGVYNADDLAYYGASPAVIAENITTTPTTLSHVEIEAPPAVVTGSNAIAVYVSDAPLFTLAHSFIKSANGAPGHNGTASGAGSDGPVGAKGSNGCEDDSWPCGGCSRPAGGAGASAGCGGQGGSGGDGSYPGSLGTSGAPGSGGAAGGGAAGDNGDNGDIGGSGDVGGPGTDGGPGAGGDGVGVVLGAIWVGTAGETGTPGGGGEGGGGGGGGGGGPDAAIYCDSFGGAGGGGGGGGCGGPGGVGGGGGGGSFGVFVVGTPPTLTDCEITAGDGGSGGLGGLGGPGGKGGKGGAGGNPEDTSGRGGPGGDGGHGGRGGPGGGGGGGVSYGVFSVSEPLPATVITDNTIIAGEGGPGGFADGGNGQPGLSGPTYP
;
A
#
# COMPACT_ATOMS: atom_id res chain seq x y z
N MET A 1 42.48 27.34 54.33
CA MET A 1 43.04 27.06 55.67
C MET A 1 42.46 28.06 56.65
N ALA A 2 41.89 27.54 57.74
CA ALA A 2 41.63 28.17 59.04
C ALA A 2 40.72 29.41 59.15
N ALA A 3 39.69 29.23 59.96
CA ALA A 3 38.76 30.22 60.49
C ALA A 3 39.33 31.02 61.67
N VAL A 4 38.69 32.16 62.00
CA VAL A 4 37.88 32.41 63.22
C VAL A 4 37.79 33.92 63.52
N MET A 5 36.55 34.42 63.45
CA MET A 5 35.84 35.49 64.19
C MET A 5 36.58 36.55 65.03
N ARG A 6 36.17 37.82 64.85
CA ARG A 6 35.33 38.62 65.78
C ARG A 6 34.95 39.96 65.11
N ASN A 7 33.71 40.14 64.64
CA ASN A 7 32.47 40.55 65.33
C ASN A 7 32.35 42.06 65.59
N THR A 8 31.68 42.77 64.69
CA THR A 8 30.89 43.98 64.98
C THR A 8 29.65 43.94 64.11
N ALA A 9 28.48 43.97 64.76
CA ALA A 9 27.17 43.74 64.17
C ALA A 9 26.80 44.81 63.14
N LEU A 10 26.41 44.37 61.94
CA LEU A 10 25.65 45.14 60.97
C LEU A 10 24.19 44.64 61.08
N PHE A 11 23.31 45.49 61.58
CA PHE A 11 21.87 45.28 61.46
C PHE A 11 21.47 45.62 60.02
N SER A 12 20.88 44.65 59.32
CA SER A 12 20.29 44.86 57.99
C SER A 12 18.85 45.33 58.15
N ALA A 13 18.53 46.54 57.65
CA ALA A 13 17.15 46.92 57.36
C ALA A 13 16.74 46.26 56.04
N LEU A 14 15.66 45.50 56.05
CA LEU A 14 15.07 44.88 54.86
C LEU A 14 14.02 45.86 54.30
N VAL A 15 14.29 46.46 53.14
CA VAL A 15 13.28 47.24 52.39
C VAL A 15 12.57 46.27 51.45
N ILE A 16 11.29 46.03 51.68
CA ILE A 16 10.44 45.26 50.76
C ILE A 16 9.73 46.27 49.86
N LEU A 17 10.11 46.30 48.57
CA LEU A 17 9.46 47.14 47.56
C LEU A 17 8.37 46.32 46.88
N SER A 18 7.10 46.74 47.01
CA SER A 18 5.98 46.14 46.30
C SER A 18 5.48 47.15 45.26
N VAL A 19 5.51 46.79 43.98
CA VAL A 19 4.95 47.63 42.90
C VAL A 19 3.66 46.97 42.44
N TRP A 20 2.54 47.66 42.58
CA TRP A 20 1.25 47.26 42.02
C TRP A 20 0.97 48.12 40.80
N LEU A 21 0.80 47.49 39.64
CA LEU A 21 0.38 48.15 38.41
C LEU A 21 -1.13 47.94 38.25
N SER A 22 -1.90 49.02 38.37
CA SER A 22 -3.33 49.01 38.08
C SER A 22 -3.58 49.76 36.78
N ILE A 23 -4.10 49.07 35.76
CA ILE A 23 -4.49 49.67 34.49
C ILE A 23 -6.01 49.78 34.48
N SER A 24 -6.54 51.00 34.45
CA SER A 24 -7.98 51.24 34.27
C SER A 24 -8.22 51.75 32.86
N LEU A 25 -9.07 51.05 32.11
CA LEU A 25 -9.52 51.44 30.77
C LEU A 25 -10.87 52.13 30.88
N ALA A 26 -10.92 53.44 30.66
CA ALA A 26 -12.16 54.18 30.50
C ALA A 26 -12.33 54.61 29.04
N SER A 27 -13.39 54.12 28.38
CA SER A 27 -13.82 54.64 27.08
C SER A 27 -14.62 55.92 27.31
N CYS A 28 -14.13 57.04 26.80
CA CYS A 28 -14.90 58.27 26.68
C CYS A 28 -15.07 58.60 25.19
N GLU A 29 -16.31 58.65 24.70
CA GLU A 29 -16.60 59.21 23.38
C GLU A 29 -16.43 60.73 23.44
N ASP A 30 -15.39 61.25 22.78
CA ASP A 30 -15.28 62.69 22.49
C ASP A 30 -16.34 63.07 21.44
N SER A 31 -17.31 63.89 21.86
CA SER A 31 -18.49 64.24 21.06
C SER A 31 -18.20 65.13 19.85
N ASP A 32 -16.95 65.56 19.62
CA ASP A 32 -16.59 66.42 18.48
C ASP A 32 -15.67 65.77 17.43
N THR A 33 -15.17 64.53 17.61
CA THR A 33 -14.25 63.91 16.62
C THR A 33 -14.50 62.45 16.23
N LYS A 34 -15.41 61.70 16.88
CA LYS A 34 -15.67 60.26 16.59
C LYS A 34 -14.39 59.42 16.41
N LYS A 35 -13.35 59.69 17.20
CA LYS A 35 -12.18 58.81 17.34
C LYS A 35 -12.21 58.16 18.72
N PRO A 36 -11.85 56.88 18.88
CA PRO A 36 -11.61 56.32 20.20
C PRO A 36 -10.35 56.98 20.78
N ALA A 37 -10.51 57.77 21.84
CA ALA A 37 -9.38 58.23 22.66
C ALA A 37 -9.16 57.19 23.77
N LEU A 38 -7.98 56.58 23.78
CA LEU A 38 -7.52 55.70 24.86
C LEU A 38 -6.77 56.57 25.87
N ASP A 39 -7.45 57.04 26.91
CA ASP A 39 -6.76 57.65 28.06
C ASP A 39 -6.22 56.53 28.96
N VAL A 40 -4.90 56.42 29.03
CA VAL A 40 -4.19 55.52 29.95
C VAL A 40 -3.71 56.34 31.14
N GLU A 41 -4.43 56.25 32.26
CA GLU A 41 -4.00 56.84 33.52
C GLU A 41 -3.13 55.81 34.27
N VAL A 42 -1.87 56.15 34.54
CA VAL A 42 -0.94 55.31 35.29
C VAL A 42 -0.75 55.91 36.68
N ASP A 43 -1.46 55.37 37.67
CA ASP A 43 -1.25 55.70 39.07
C ASP A 43 -0.11 54.85 39.65
N VAL A 44 0.96 55.51 40.10
CA VAL A 44 2.07 54.86 40.82
C VAL A 44 1.95 55.22 42.29
N GLU A 45 1.44 54.29 43.10
CA GLU A 45 1.38 54.44 44.55
C GLU A 45 2.59 53.77 45.19
N LEU A 46 3.32 54.50 46.03
CA LEU A 46 4.64 54.11 46.56
C LEU A 46 4.57 54.04 48.08
N ASP A 47 4.27 52.85 48.61
CA ASP A 47 4.21 52.61 50.05
C ASP A 47 5.60 52.24 50.60
N VAL A 48 6.08 53.04 51.56
CA VAL A 48 7.34 52.82 52.27
C VAL A 48 7.02 52.53 53.74
N GLU A 49 7.06 51.27 54.14
CA GLU A 49 7.03 50.90 55.56
C GLU A 49 8.44 50.91 56.14
N VAL A 50 8.68 51.78 57.13
CA VAL A 50 9.92 51.83 57.92
C VAL A 50 9.62 51.30 59.31
N GLU A 51 10.19 50.15 59.67
CA GLU A 51 10.16 49.67 61.06
C GLU A 51 11.20 50.45 61.89
N ASP A 52 10.71 51.16 62.90
CA ASP A 52 11.44 52.15 63.71
C ASP A 52 12.54 51.52 64.60
N THR A 53 13.79 51.97 64.41
CA THR A 53 14.71 52.15 65.55
C THR A 53 15.53 53.44 65.39
N ALA A 54 14.98 54.54 65.89
CA ALA A 54 15.63 55.71 66.48
C ALA A 54 17.15 55.92 66.19
N VAL A 55 17.47 56.75 65.19
CA VAL A 55 18.66 57.62 65.18
C VAL A 55 18.33 58.92 64.44
N ASP A 56 18.64 60.04 65.10
CA ASP A 56 18.50 61.42 64.63
C ASP A 56 19.47 61.68 63.47
N THR A 57 18.96 61.78 62.24
CA THR A 57 19.72 62.25 61.07
C THR A 57 18.87 63.16 60.21
N GLU A 58 19.42 64.34 59.92
CA GLU A 58 18.91 65.39 59.01
C GLU A 58 18.32 64.80 57.70
N PRO A 59 17.24 65.39 57.15
CA PRO A 59 16.60 64.87 55.95
C PRO A 59 17.55 64.96 54.76
N VAL A 60 17.90 63.81 54.19
CA VAL A 60 18.55 63.73 52.88
C VAL A 60 17.45 63.88 51.83
N GLU A 61 17.32 65.08 51.26
CA GLU A 61 16.54 65.26 50.03
C GLU A 61 17.31 64.61 48.87
N THR A 62 17.03 63.33 48.64
CA THR A 62 17.47 62.64 47.42
C THR A 62 16.51 63.02 46.30
N PHE A 63 16.91 64.00 45.49
CA PHE A 63 16.27 64.25 44.19
C PHE A 63 16.61 63.09 43.26
N VAL A 64 15.67 62.18 43.05
CA VAL A 64 15.72 61.26 41.91
C VAL A 64 15.35 62.08 40.67
N GLN A 65 16.34 62.47 39.88
CA GLN A 65 16.06 62.88 38.50
C GLN A 65 15.57 61.63 37.76
N VAL A 66 14.26 61.55 37.54
CA VAL A 66 13.68 60.62 36.56
C VAL A 66 13.91 61.21 35.16
N ASP A 67 15.17 61.31 34.75
CA ASP A 67 15.53 61.30 33.33
C ASP A 67 15.65 59.81 32.94
N GLN A 68 14.53 59.10 33.02
CA GLN A 68 14.37 57.80 32.42
C GLN A 68 13.42 58.02 31.26
N VAL A 69 14.05 58.26 30.10
CA VAL A 69 13.67 57.71 28.80
C VAL A 69 12.32 57.00 28.89
N LEU A 70 11.23 57.76 28.73
CA LEU A 70 10.10 57.17 28.06
C LEU A 70 10.71 56.71 26.73
N PRO A 71 10.75 55.40 26.41
CA PRO A 71 10.94 55.06 25.01
C PRO A 71 9.89 55.89 24.29
N GLU A 72 10.30 56.58 23.23
CA GLU A 72 9.32 57.09 22.27
C GLU A 72 8.32 55.96 22.10
N ILE A 73 7.05 56.22 22.45
CA ILE A 73 5.98 55.35 22.01
C ILE A 73 6.10 55.50 20.50
N GLU A 74 6.85 54.59 19.86
CA GLU A 74 6.77 54.39 18.43
C GLU A 74 5.27 54.20 18.19
N ASP A 75 4.73 55.19 17.49
CA ASP A 75 3.39 55.27 17.00
C ASP A 75 2.85 53.86 16.72
N LEU A 76 1.89 53.40 17.52
CA LEU A 76 1.23 52.12 17.30
C LEU A 76 0.46 52.24 15.98
N GLY A 77 1.15 51.93 14.89
CA GLY A 77 0.60 51.59 13.58
C GLY A 77 -0.49 52.53 13.11
N GLN A 78 -0.13 53.76 12.74
CA GLN A 78 -0.96 54.51 11.82
C GLN A 78 -0.77 53.87 10.43
N CYS A 79 -1.64 52.92 10.09
CA CYS A 79 -1.86 52.48 8.72
C CYS A 79 -1.97 53.69 7.77
N ASP A 80 -1.37 53.59 6.59
CA ASP A 80 -1.38 54.64 5.58
C ASP A 80 -2.43 54.27 4.51
N PRO A 81 -3.56 54.98 4.38
CA PRO A 81 -4.60 54.67 3.40
C PRO A 81 -4.16 54.65 1.92
N LEU A 82 -2.92 55.05 1.64
CA LEU A 82 -2.31 54.98 0.31
C LEU A 82 -1.22 53.89 0.18
N ALA A 83 -0.94 53.14 1.24
CA ALA A 83 -0.02 52.02 1.19
C ALA A 83 -0.59 50.89 0.32
N GLU A 84 0.31 50.24 -0.43
CA GLU A 84 0.04 48.92 -0.98
C GLU A 84 -0.04 47.92 0.17
N ASP A 85 -0.98 47.00 0.07
CA ASP A 85 -1.27 46.01 1.09
C ASP A 85 -1.47 44.67 0.40
N GLU A 86 -0.59 43.72 0.69
CA GLU A 86 -0.60 42.38 0.12
C GLU A 86 -0.69 41.38 1.28
N PRO A 87 -1.39 40.24 1.12
CA PRO A 87 -1.57 39.29 2.20
C PRO A 87 -0.23 38.80 2.75
N ASP A 88 0.08 39.14 4.01
CA ASP A 88 1.35 38.81 4.64
C ASP A 88 1.20 38.05 5.98
N PRO A 89 2.25 37.37 6.50
CA PRO A 89 2.14 36.58 7.73
C PRO A 89 1.89 37.39 9.01
N GLN A 90 2.03 38.72 8.99
CA GLN A 90 1.74 39.61 10.12
C GLN A 90 0.27 40.06 10.17
N PHE A 91 -0.51 39.77 9.13
CA PHE A 91 -1.93 40.13 9.03
C PHE A 91 -2.21 41.63 9.16
N PHE A 92 -1.22 42.46 8.83
CA PHE A 92 -1.29 43.89 9.07
C PHE A 92 -1.99 44.59 7.91
N ASP A 93 -3.19 45.13 8.17
CA ASP A 93 -3.92 45.99 7.22
C ASP A 93 -3.18 47.34 7.09
N SER A 94 -2.27 47.39 6.11
CA SER A 94 -1.35 48.52 5.93
C SER A 94 -2.05 49.81 5.52
N ASN A 95 -3.24 49.69 4.91
CA ASN A 95 -4.01 50.82 4.40
C ASN A 95 -5.35 51.08 5.12
N CYS A 96 -5.61 50.36 6.21
CA CYS A 96 -6.80 50.48 7.04
C CYS A 96 -8.11 50.40 6.27
N ASP A 97 -8.14 49.65 5.18
CA ASP A 97 -9.36 49.52 4.38
C ASP A 97 -10.28 48.42 4.95
N GLY A 98 -9.82 47.64 5.93
CA GLY A 98 -10.56 46.58 6.59
C GLY A 98 -10.40 45.21 5.93
N ILE A 99 -9.28 44.97 5.26
CA ILE A 99 -8.75 43.65 4.88
C ILE A 99 -7.22 43.72 4.92
N ASP A 100 -6.56 42.59 5.14
CA ASP A 100 -5.15 42.41 4.79
C ASP A 100 -5.08 41.91 3.34
N GLY A 101 -4.68 42.79 2.42
CA GLY A 101 -4.56 42.54 0.98
C GLY A 101 -5.30 43.53 0.06
N ASN A 102 -5.11 43.39 -1.25
CA ASN A 102 -5.70 44.25 -2.26
C ASN A 102 -7.10 43.77 -2.70
N LYS A 103 -8.16 44.43 -2.23
CA LYS A 103 -9.55 44.10 -2.58
C LYS A 103 -9.86 44.16 -4.08
N GLU A 104 -9.23 45.08 -4.81
CA GLU A 104 -9.48 45.22 -6.26
C GLU A 104 -8.69 44.19 -7.06
N GLY A 105 -7.59 43.69 -6.48
CA GLY A 105 -6.71 42.65 -7.01
C GLY A 105 -7.12 41.21 -6.68
N ALA A 106 -8.26 40.98 -6.02
CA ALA A 106 -8.65 39.65 -5.54
C ALA A 106 -10.02 39.17 -6.03
N ILE A 107 -10.12 37.85 -6.18
CA ILE A 107 -11.36 37.07 -6.30
C ILE A 107 -11.68 36.46 -4.94
N PHE A 108 -12.88 36.75 -4.43
CA PHE A 108 -13.34 36.31 -3.13
C PHE A 108 -14.15 35.02 -3.24
N VAL A 109 -13.78 34.02 -2.44
CA VAL A 109 -14.47 32.72 -2.36
C VAL A 109 -14.91 32.43 -0.94
N ALA A 110 -16.16 32.00 -0.78
CA ALA A 110 -16.75 31.68 0.51
C ALA A 110 -17.72 30.51 0.39
N ALA A 111 -17.79 29.64 1.40
CA ALA A 111 -18.69 28.48 1.40
C ALA A 111 -20.19 28.86 1.27
N TYR A 112 -20.56 30.08 1.66
CA TYR A 112 -21.91 30.66 1.49
C TYR A 112 -22.12 31.39 0.15
N GLY A 113 -21.10 31.43 -0.72
CA GLY A 113 -21.14 32.06 -2.03
C GLY A 113 -21.94 31.26 -3.08
N PHE A 114 -21.89 31.73 -4.33
CA PHE A 114 -22.50 31.10 -5.49
C PHE A 114 -21.59 31.27 -6.72
N ASP A 115 -21.36 30.22 -7.50
CA ASP A 115 -20.39 30.25 -8.62
C ASP A 115 -20.82 31.10 -9.83
N GLU A 116 -22.07 31.57 -9.83
CA GLU A 116 -22.56 32.57 -10.79
C GLU A 116 -22.22 34.01 -10.35
N ASN A 117 -21.70 34.19 -9.13
CA ASN A 117 -21.30 35.50 -8.64
C ASN A 117 -20.00 35.97 -9.31
N PRO A 118 -19.76 37.29 -9.34
CA PRO A 118 -18.54 37.86 -9.93
C PRO A 118 -17.27 37.66 -9.07
N GLY A 119 -17.34 37.00 -7.92
CA GLY A 119 -16.17 36.82 -7.06
C GLY A 119 -15.73 38.09 -6.32
N THR A 120 -16.66 38.97 -5.98
CA THR A 120 -16.38 40.18 -5.17
C THR A 120 -16.61 39.89 -3.69
N ARG A 121 -16.01 40.67 -2.75
CA ARG A 121 -16.23 40.49 -1.30
C ARG A 121 -17.71 40.40 -0.89
N GLY A 122 -18.59 41.20 -1.52
CA GLY A 122 -20.04 41.20 -1.24
C GLY A 122 -20.84 40.14 -2.00
N LYS A 123 -20.27 39.53 -3.04
CA LYS A 123 -20.83 38.43 -3.82
C LYS A 123 -19.70 37.45 -4.16
N PRO A 124 -19.23 36.65 -3.19
CA PRO A 124 -18.15 35.72 -3.42
C PRO A 124 -18.63 34.52 -4.25
N VAL A 125 -17.71 33.89 -4.99
CA VAL A 125 -17.96 32.57 -5.58
C VAL A 125 -17.97 31.49 -4.49
N ARG A 126 -18.48 30.30 -4.80
CA ARG A 126 -18.60 29.20 -3.83
C ARG A 126 -17.40 28.26 -3.88
N SER A 127 -16.97 27.85 -5.07
CA SER A 127 -15.91 26.86 -5.26
C SER A 127 -14.55 27.51 -5.49
N LEU A 128 -13.50 26.86 -4.95
CA LEU A 128 -12.12 27.31 -5.11
C LEU A 128 -11.68 27.29 -6.58
N GLN A 129 -12.00 26.21 -7.30
CA GLN A 129 -11.63 26.10 -8.70
C GLN A 129 -12.27 27.21 -9.55
N LYS A 130 -13.52 27.60 -9.25
CA LYS A 130 -14.16 28.72 -9.93
C LYS A 130 -13.45 30.05 -9.65
N ALA A 131 -12.97 30.24 -8.43
CA ALA A 131 -12.22 31.42 -8.04
C ALA A 131 -10.91 31.54 -8.82
N VAL A 132 -10.15 30.45 -8.91
CA VAL A 132 -8.90 30.39 -9.71
C VAL A 132 -9.17 30.67 -11.19
N GLU A 133 -10.23 30.12 -11.78
CA GLU A 133 -10.59 30.41 -13.18
C GLU A 133 -10.84 31.91 -13.43
N LEU A 134 -11.56 32.57 -12.52
CA LEU A 134 -11.81 34.02 -12.62
C LEU A 134 -10.52 34.82 -12.39
N ALA A 135 -9.71 34.40 -11.43
CA ALA A 135 -8.46 35.03 -11.07
C ALA A 135 -7.46 35.03 -12.24
N VAL A 136 -7.33 33.89 -12.94
CA VAL A 136 -6.56 33.79 -14.20
C VAL A 136 -7.12 34.73 -15.28
N ALA A 137 -8.44 34.78 -15.43
CA ALA A 137 -9.07 35.60 -16.47
C ALA A 137 -8.93 37.11 -16.21
N GLU A 138 -8.82 37.51 -14.94
CA GLU A 138 -8.77 38.91 -14.51
C GLU A 138 -7.36 39.38 -14.11
N GLY A 139 -6.38 38.47 -14.00
CA GLY A 139 -5.03 38.78 -13.51
C GLY A 139 -5.05 39.17 -12.05
N LYS A 140 -5.68 38.35 -11.21
CA LYS A 140 -5.95 38.57 -9.79
C LYS A 140 -5.51 37.36 -8.97
N ASP A 141 -5.52 37.55 -7.66
CA ASP A 141 -5.32 36.48 -6.66
C ASP A 141 -6.66 36.00 -6.09
N VAL A 142 -6.63 35.01 -5.21
CA VAL A 142 -7.81 34.42 -4.59
C VAL A 142 -7.75 34.54 -3.07
N TYR A 143 -8.78 35.16 -2.48
CA TYR A 143 -8.93 35.27 -1.02
C TYR A 143 -10.03 34.35 -0.53
N VAL A 144 -9.67 33.42 0.36
CA VAL A 144 -10.50 32.31 0.79
C VAL A 144 -11.04 32.55 2.20
N ASN A 145 -12.36 32.63 2.30
CA ASN A 145 -13.04 32.72 3.58
C ASN A 145 -12.92 31.41 4.37
N GLU A 146 -12.99 31.47 5.70
CA GLU A 146 -13.10 30.29 6.54
C GLU A 146 -14.27 29.39 6.10
N GLY A 147 -14.06 28.07 6.17
CA GLY A 147 -15.07 27.11 5.74
C GLY A 147 -14.49 25.84 5.12
N LEU A 148 -15.38 24.96 4.66
CA LEU A 148 -15.03 23.72 3.98
C LEU A 148 -15.23 23.88 2.47
N TYR A 149 -14.26 23.43 1.70
CA TYR A 149 -14.25 23.50 0.24
C TYR A 149 -13.88 22.16 -0.35
N ASP A 150 -14.68 21.70 -1.31
CA ASP A 150 -14.39 20.47 -2.05
C ASP A 150 -13.22 20.71 -3.02
N GLY A 151 -12.23 19.82 -2.98
CA GLY A 151 -11.15 19.73 -3.96
C GLY A 151 -11.48 18.81 -5.16
N PRO A 152 -10.54 18.63 -6.11
CA PRO A 152 -9.19 19.20 -6.08
C PRO A 152 -9.17 20.71 -6.35
N LEU A 153 -8.26 21.42 -5.69
CA LEU A 153 -7.82 22.75 -6.12
C LEU A 153 -6.62 22.58 -7.05
N VAL A 154 -6.76 22.97 -8.31
CA VAL A 154 -5.67 23.01 -9.28
C VAL A 154 -5.09 24.42 -9.30
N MET A 155 -3.83 24.55 -8.88
CA MET A 155 -3.12 25.83 -8.87
C MET A 155 -2.86 26.30 -10.31
N ALA A 156 -3.01 27.61 -10.55
CA ALA A 156 -2.66 28.25 -11.80
C ALA A 156 -1.42 29.12 -11.60
N GLU A 157 -0.46 29.01 -12.52
CA GLU A 157 0.74 29.83 -12.50
C GLU A 157 0.40 31.33 -12.51
N GLY A 158 0.94 32.06 -11.54
CA GLY A 158 0.73 33.50 -11.34
C GLY A 158 -0.56 33.87 -10.61
N VAL A 159 -1.25 32.92 -9.99
CA VAL A 159 -2.44 33.19 -9.14
C VAL A 159 -2.15 32.73 -7.71
N ASP A 160 -1.95 33.68 -6.81
CA ASP A 160 -1.77 33.39 -5.40
C ASP A 160 -3.13 33.09 -4.73
N VAL A 161 -3.15 32.17 -3.77
CA VAL A 161 -4.33 31.74 -3.03
C VAL A 161 -4.06 31.85 -1.53
N TYR A 162 -4.82 32.72 -0.86
CA TYR A 162 -4.64 33.04 0.54
C TYR A 162 -5.89 32.69 1.36
N GLY A 163 -5.74 31.80 2.32
CA GLY A 163 -6.69 31.60 3.40
C GLY A 163 -6.41 32.53 4.59
N GLY A 164 -6.99 32.20 5.74
CA GLY A 164 -6.90 33.01 6.95
C GLY A 164 -7.97 34.09 7.07
N TYR A 165 -8.92 34.21 6.12
CA TYR A 165 -9.96 35.24 6.19
C TYR A 165 -11.19 34.73 6.96
N GLY A 166 -11.48 35.29 8.13
CA GLY A 166 -12.68 34.98 8.90
C GLY A 166 -13.97 35.47 8.23
N PHE A 167 -15.14 35.17 8.79
CA PHE A 167 -16.44 35.49 8.20
C PHE A 167 -16.63 36.99 7.84
N ASN A 168 -15.99 37.89 8.58
CA ASN A 168 -15.99 39.33 8.32
C ASN A 168 -14.93 39.79 7.30
N TRP A 169 -14.13 38.88 6.77
CA TRP A 169 -12.94 39.09 5.94
C TRP A 169 -11.78 39.78 6.65
N ALA A 170 -11.76 39.80 7.99
CA ALA A 170 -10.51 40.08 8.70
C ALA A 170 -9.62 38.84 8.59
N ARG A 171 -8.31 39.04 8.45
CA ARG A 171 -7.35 37.94 8.32
C ARG A 171 -6.66 37.64 9.65
N ASP A 172 -6.55 36.36 10.00
CA ASP A 172 -5.78 35.87 11.13
C ASP A 172 -5.36 34.40 10.95
N ASP A 173 -4.61 33.88 11.92
CA ASP A 173 -4.11 32.50 11.98
C ASP A 173 -5.15 31.49 12.48
N ARG A 174 -6.34 31.93 12.92
CA ARG A 174 -7.39 31.09 13.49
C ARG A 174 -8.52 30.77 12.49
N SER A 175 -8.61 31.54 11.42
CA SER A 175 -9.66 31.44 10.41
C SER A 175 -9.31 30.39 9.35
N ALA A 176 -9.70 29.14 9.59
CA ALA A 176 -9.31 28.01 8.75
C ALA A 176 -10.19 27.86 7.48
N ALA A 177 -9.54 27.88 6.33
CA ALA A 177 -10.11 27.40 5.06
C ALA A 177 -9.63 25.96 4.81
N VAL A 178 -10.54 24.99 4.86
CA VAL A 178 -10.23 23.56 4.75
C VAL A 178 -10.59 23.05 3.36
N ILE A 179 -9.59 22.57 2.63
CA ILE A 179 -9.71 21.94 1.32
C ILE A 179 -9.78 20.42 1.51
N VAL A 180 -10.95 19.84 1.26
CA VAL A 180 -11.19 18.40 1.40
C VAL A 180 -11.19 17.78 0.02
N GLY A 181 -10.21 16.94 -0.29
CA GLY A 181 -10.19 16.25 -1.58
C GLY A 181 -11.37 15.28 -1.70
N VAL A 182 -11.92 15.17 -2.90
CA VAL A 182 -13.08 14.32 -3.20
C VAL A 182 -12.66 13.23 -4.16
N TYR A 183 -13.20 12.02 -3.98
CA TYR A 183 -12.95 10.92 -4.91
C TYR A 183 -13.28 11.32 -6.34
N ASN A 184 -12.29 11.17 -7.22
CA ASN A 184 -12.40 11.39 -8.66
C ASN A 184 -11.72 10.22 -9.39
N ALA A 185 -12.45 9.58 -10.30
CA ALA A 185 -11.98 8.41 -11.03
C ALA A 185 -10.88 8.75 -12.06
N ASP A 186 -10.93 9.95 -12.65
CA ASP A 186 -9.94 10.40 -13.61
C ASP A 186 -8.62 10.75 -12.89
N ASP A 187 -8.70 11.44 -11.74
CA ASP A 187 -7.53 11.71 -10.90
C ASP A 187 -6.92 10.40 -10.37
N LEU A 188 -7.76 9.46 -9.94
CA LEU A 188 -7.29 8.14 -9.49
C LEU A 188 -6.53 7.42 -10.61
N ALA A 189 -6.99 7.52 -11.86
CA ALA A 189 -6.33 6.88 -12.99
C ALA A 189 -4.97 7.53 -13.33
N TYR A 190 -4.81 8.83 -13.07
CA TYR A 190 -3.60 9.57 -13.43
C TYR A 190 -2.58 9.65 -12.27
N TYR A 191 -3.01 10.03 -11.07
CA TYR A 191 -2.16 10.20 -9.87
C TYR A 191 -2.11 8.95 -8.98
N GLY A 192 -2.98 7.95 -9.23
CA GLY A 192 -3.17 6.83 -8.31
C GLY A 192 -3.84 7.21 -7.00
N ALA A 193 -4.41 8.41 -6.92
CA ALA A 193 -5.11 8.99 -5.77
C ALA A 193 -6.11 10.06 -6.26
N SER A 194 -6.85 10.68 -5.36
CA SER A 194 -7.58 11.93 -5.63
C SER A 194 -6.98 13.04 -4.77
N PRO A 195 -5.93 13.75 -5.25
CA PRO A 195 -5.28 14.81 -4.48
C PRO A 195 -6.26 15.92 -4.10
N ALA A 196 -6.09 16.53 -2.93
CA ALA A 196 -6.87 17.70 -2.54
C ALA A 196 -6.34 18.98 -3.21
N VAL A 197 -5.03 19.05 -3.46
CA VAL A 197 -4.37 20.14 -4.20
C VAL A 197 -3.43 19.57 -5.25
N ILE A 198 -3.40 20.20 -6.41
CA ILE A 198 -2.54 19.85 -7.55
C ILE A 198 -1.79 21.10 -8.01
N ALA A 199 -0.46 21.05 -8.04
CA ALA A 199 0.41 22.11 -8.54
C ALA A 199 1.35 21.54 -9.62
N GLU A 200 1.15 21.93 -10.87
CA GLU A 200 1.91 21.40 -12.00
C GLU A 200 2.46 22.53 -12.88
N ASN A 201 3.71 22.40 -13.31
CA ASN A 201 4.36 23.29 -14.29
C ASN A 201 4.43 24.79 -13.90
N ILE A 202 4.60 25.09 -12.61
CA ILE A 202 4.77 26.47 -12.10
C ILE A 202 6.26 26.84 -12.17
N THR A 203 6.67 27.39 -13.31
CA THR A 203 8.08 27.51 -13.74
C THR A 203 8.50 28.91 -14.18
N THR A 204 7.56 29.81 -14.48
CA THR A 204 7.82 31.15 -15.00
C THR A 204 7.40 32.27 -14.05
N THR A 205 6.30 32.08 -13.31
CA THR A 205 5.75 33.08 -12.39
C THR A 205 5.59 32.49 -11.00
N PRO A 206 6.05 33.17 -9.93
CA PRO A 206 5.78 32.75 -8.55
C PRO A 206 4.29 32.51 -8.31
N THR A 207 3.98 31.52 -7.49
CA THR A 207 2.60 31.16 -7.13
C THR A 207 2.58 30.60 -5.72
N THR A 208 1.66 31.07 -4.91
CA THR A 208 1.62 30.82 -3.47
C THR A 208 0.27 30.23 -3.09
N LEU A 209 0.29 29.18 -2.28
CA LEU A 209 -0.86 28.73 -1.51
C LEU A 209 -0.52 28.89 -0.03
N SER A 210 -1.34 29.63 0.72
CA SER A 210 -1.00 29.99 2.10
C SER A 210 -2.21 30.00 3.04
N HIS A 211 -1.99 29.67 4.31
CA HIS A 211 -3.00 29.71 5.38
C HIS A 211 -4.24 28.85 5.10
N VAL A 212 -4.04 27.63 4.61
CA VAL A 212 -5.11 26.65 4.38
C VAL A 212 -4.87 25.37 5.17
N GLU A 213 -5.94 24.64 5.43
CA GLU A 213 -5.88 23.24 5.85
C GLU A 213 -6.23 22.36 4.64
N ILE A 214 -5.50 21.27 4.43
CA ILE A 214 -5.64 20.39 3.28
C ILE A 214 -5.80 18.96 3.79
N GLU A 215 -6.94 18.33 3.50
CA GLU A 215 -7.20 16.94 3.87
C GLU A 215 -7.40 16.06 2.63
N ALA A 216 -6.56 15.04 2.46
CA ALA A 216 -6.76 14.03 1.43
C ALA A 216 -7.97 13.14 1.74
N PRO A 217 -8.74 12.68 0.73
CA PRO A 217 -9.75 11.66 0.93
C PRO A 217 -9.08 10.31 1.26
N PRO A 218 -9.76 9.42 2.00
CA PRO A 218 -9.32 8.05 2.17
C PRO A 218 -9.12 7.33 0.83
N ALA A 219 -8.05 6.55 0.72
CA ALA A 219 -7.84 5.66 -0.41
C ALA A 219 -8.84 4.50 -0.37
N VAL A 220 -9.76 4.44 -1.34
CA VAL A 220 -10.87 3.46 -1.37
C VAL A 220 -10.68 2.34 -2.40
N VAL A 221 -9.76 2.51 -3.35
CA VAL A 221 -9.45 1.50 -4.36
C VAL A 221 -8.23 0.72 -3.93
N THR A 222 -8.30 -0.60 -4.02
CA THR A 222 -7.23 -1.48 -3.55
C THR A 222 -5.88 -1.12 -4.19
N GLY A 223 -4.86 -0.91 -3.36
CA GLY A 223 -3.52 -0.46 -3.75
C GLY A 223 -3.40 1.02 -4.12
N SER A 224 -4.48 1.82 -4.06
CA SER A 224 -4.42 3.25 -4.36
C SER A 224 -3.80 4.06 -3.22
N ASN A 225 -3.23 5.20 -3.58
CA ASN A 225 -2.54 6.09 -2.67
C ASN A 225 -3.53 7.07 -2.02
N ALA A 226 -3.11 7.66 -0.91
CA ALA A 226 -3.68 8.88 -0.36
C ALA A 226 -2.64 10.00 -0.51
N ILE A 227 -3.01 11.07 -1.21
CA ILE A 227 -2.14 12.22 -1.50
C ILE A 227 -2.89 13.48 -1.10
N ALA A 228 -2.35 14.31 -0.22
CA ALA A 228 -2.97 15.60 0.11
C ALA A 228 -2.60 16.65 -0.94
N VAL A 229 -1.31 16.81 -1.23
CA VAL A 229 -0.79 17.71 -2.26
C VAL A 229 0.03 16.94 -3.28
N TYR A 230 -0.33 17.02 -4.55
CA TYR A 230 0.47 16.52 -5.66
C TYR A 230 1.21 17.68 -6.33
N VAL A 231 2.52 17.51 -6.58
CA VAL A 231 3.36 18.52 -7.20
C VAL A 231 4.16 17.92 -8.35
N SER A 232 4.15 18.55 -9.52
CA SER A 232 5.00 18.17 -10.65
C SER A 232 5.68 19.39 -11.28
N ASP A 233 7.00 19.40 -11.31
CA ASP A 233 7.81 20.45 -11.95
C ASP A 233 7.34 21.88 -11.61
N ALA A 234 7.33 22.20 -10.31
CA ALA A 234 6.79 23.46 -9.80
C ALA A 234 7.79 24.21 -8.90
N PRO A 235 9.00 24.58 -9.40
CA PRO A 235 10.03 25.25 -8.61
C PRO A 235 9.63 26.63 -8.08
N LEU A 236 8.66 27.30 -8.72
CA LEU A 236 8.16 28.61 -8.31
C LEU A 236 6.86 28.53 -7.50
N PHE A 237 6.41 27.32 -7.17
CA PHE A 237 5.30 27.12 -6.25
C PHE A 237 5.78 27.20 -4.80
N THR A 238 5.07 27.98 -3.99
CA THR A 238 5.28 28.10 -2.54
C THR A 238 4.03 27.62 -1.81
N LEU A 239 4.19 26.63 -0.92
CA LEU A 239 3.17 26.26 0.06
C LEU A 239 3.62 26.76 1.43
N ALA A 240 2.83 27.64 2.03
CA ALA A 240 3.22 28.37 3.24
C ALA A 240 2.17 28.28 4.35
N HIS A 241 2.59 28.27 5.62
CA HIS A 241 1.71 28.45 6.79
C HIS A 241 0.43 27.58 6.77
N SER A 242 0.57 26.32 6.33
CA SER A 242 -0.59 25.46 6.04
C SER A 242 -0.51 24.14 6.81
N PHE A 243 -1.68 23.59 7.10
CA PHE A 243 -1.83 22.26 7.70
C PHE A 243 -2.17 21.26 6.61
N ILE A 244 -1.34 20.24 6.43
CA ILE A 244 -1.49 19.25 5.35
C ILE A 244 -1.61 17.88 5.98
N LYS A 245 -2.71 17.19 5.68
CA LYS A 245 -3.00 15.88 6.23
C LYS A 245 -3.44 14.91 5.15
N SER A 246 -2.68 13.83 5.03
CA SER A 246 -3.06 12.72 4.18
C SER A 246 -3.83 11.66 4.96
N ALA A 247 -4.70 10.94 4.26
CA ALA A 247 -5.36 9.75 4.78
C ALA A 247 -4.46 8.52 4.65
N ASN A 248 -4.96 7.35 5.06
CA ASN A 248 -4.23 6.10 4.91
C ASN A 248 -4.28 5.60 3.46
N GLY A 249 -3.20 4.96 3.00
CA GLY A 249 -3.17 4.23 1.75
C GLY A 249 -4.08 2.99 1.78
N ALA A 250 -4.59 2.57 0.62
CA ALA A 250 -5.50 1.43 0.57
C ALA A 250 -4.76 0.10 0.68
N PRO A 251 -5.33 -0.93 1.31
CA PRO A 251 -4.78 -2.29 1.29
C PRO A 251 -4.57 -2.80 -0.14
N GLY A 252 -3.57 -3.66 -0.34
CA GLY A 252 -3.34 -4.38 -1.58
C GLY A 252 -4.32 -5.53 -1.79
N HIS A 253 -4.45 -5.99 -3.04
CA HIS A 253 -5.41 -7.05 -3.38
C HIS A 253 -4.87 -8.41 -2.95
N ASN A 254 -5.70 -9.25 -2.35
CA ASN A 254 -5.29 -10.62 -2.06
C ASN A 254 -5.10 -11.39 -3.37
N GLY A 255 -4.02 -12.17 -3.42
CA GLY A 255 -3.76 -13.13 -4.48
C GLY A 255 -4.84 -14.20 -4.51
N THR A 256 -5.17 -14.66 -5.72
CA THR A 256 -6.19 -15.69 -5.91
C THR A 256 -5.60 -17.08 -5.68
N ALA A 257 -6.40 -17.94 -5.04
CA ALA A 257 -6.06 -19.35 -4.92
C ALA A 257 -6.22 -20.05 -6.28
N SER A 258 -5.33 -20.98 -6.55
CA SER A 258 -5.29 -21.73 -7.81
C SER A 258 -6.08 -23.04 -7.74
N GLY A 259 -6.64 -23.46 -8.88
CA GLY A 259 -7.43 -24.71 -9.01
C GLY A 259 -6.57 -25.98 -8.94
N ALA A 260 -7.21 -27.15 -8.97
CA ALA A 260 -6.48 -28.43 -8.98
C ALA A 260 -5.84 -28.73 -10.34
N GLY A 261 -4.71 -29.45 -10.32
CA GLY A 261 -4.20 -30.13 -11.52
C GLY A 261 -5.16 -31.22 -11.99
N SER A 262 -5.18 -31.51 -13.29
CA SER A 262 -5.99 -32.59 -13.86
C SER A 262 -5.54 -33.97 -13.38
N ASP A 263 -6.50 -34.84 -13.09
CA ASP A 263 -6.22 -36.24 -12.78
C ASP A 263 -5.62 -36.98 -13.99
N GLY A 264 -4.78 -37.97 -13.71
CA GLY A 264 -4.18 -38.83 -14.72
C GLY A 264 -5.19 -39.81 -15.31
N PRO A 265 -5.06 -40.18 -16.60
CA PRO A 265 -5.95 -41.14 -17.24
C PRO A 265 -5.76 -42.55 -16.68
N VAL A 266 -6.83 -43.36 -16.71
CA VAL A 266 -6.82 -44.76 -16.26
C VAL A 266 -6.18 -45.65 -17.33
N GLY A 267 -5.39 -46.65 -16.89
CA GLY A 267 -4.81 -47.67 -17.77
C GLY A 267 -5.85 -48.68 -18.27
N ALA A 268 -5.69 -49.19 -19.48
CA ALA A 268 -6.64 -50.14 -20.05
C ALA A 268 -6.51 -51.53 -19.43
N LYS A 269 -7.62 -52.25 -19.34
CA LYS A 269 -7.64 -53.65 -18.90
C LYS A 269 -6.88 -54.55 -19.89
N GLY A 270 -6.14 -55.54 -19.40
CA GLY A 270 -5.60 -56.62 -20.23
C GLY A 270 -6.68 -57.57 -20.76
N SER A 271 -6.43 -58.15 -21.93
CA SER A 271 -7.32 -59.15 -22.53
C SER A 271 -7.36 -60.43 -21.67
N ASN A 272 -8.54 -61.04 -21.51
CA ASN A 272 -8.64 -62.33 -20.82
C ASN A 272 -7.89 -63.42 -21.58
N GLY A 273 -7.51 -64.48 -20.88
CA GLY A 273 -7.08 -65.74 -21.48
C GLY A 273 -8.16 -66.33 -22.37
N CYS A 274 -7.76 -67.29 -23.20
CA CYS A 274 -8.64 -68.00 -24.10
C CYS A 274 -7.99 -69.32 -24.51
N GLU A 275 -8.81 -70.32 -24.77
CA GLU A 275 -8.40 -71.56 -25.42
C GLU A 275 -7.87 -71.25 -26.84
N ASP A 276 -6.76 -71.88 -27.22
CA ASP A 276 -6.21 -71.82 -28.58
C ASP A 276 -5.84 -73.22 -29.05
N ASP A 277 -6.83 -73.93 -29.59
CA ASP A 277 -6.61 -75.28 -30.09
C ASP A 277 -7.56 -75.66 -31.24
N SER A 278 -7.30 -76.82 -31.86
CA SER A 278 -8.21 -77.34 -32.89
C SER A 278 -9.52 -77.87 -32.27
N TRP A 279 -10.46 -78.33 -33.10
CA TRP A 279 -11.75 -78.86 -32.63
C TRP A 279 -11.56 -79.86 -31.47
N PRO A 280 -12.18 -79.64 -30.29
CA PRO A 280 -13.43 -78.90 -30.08
C PRO A 280 -13.33 -77.44 -29.59
N CYS A 281 -12.15 -76.88 -29.29
CA CYS A 281 -12.02 -75.65 -28.48
C CYS A 281 -11.89 -74.33 -29.28
N GLY A 282 -11.46 -74.40 -30.55
CA GLY A 282 -11.37 -73.22 -31.41
C GLY A 282 -10.08 -72.42 -31.18
N GLY A 283 -9.67 -71.67 -32.20
CA GLY A 283 -8.41 -70.91 -32.17
C GLY A 283 -8.60 -69.49 -31.65
N CYS A 284 -7.64 -69.01 -30.88
CA CYS A 284 -7.62 -67.66 -30.33
C CYS A 284 -6.33 -66.93 -30.67
N SER A 285 -6.41 -65.62 -30.89
CA SER A 285 -5.21 -64.79 -30.98
C SER A 285 -4.65 -64.54 -29.58
N ARG A 286 -3.32 -64.58 -29.45
CA ARG A 286 -2.62 -64.27 -28.19
C ARG A 286 -3.21 -63.04 -27.47
N PRO A 287 -3.67 -63.17 -26.22
CA PRO A 287 -4.24 -62.07 -25.44
C PRO A 287 -3.29 -60.88 -25.35
N ALA A 288 -3.73 -59.73 -25.86
CA ALA A 288 -2.95 -58.51 -25.88
C ALA A 288 -3.01 -57.79 -24.52
N GLY A 289 -1.85 -57.28 -24.10
CA GLY A 289 -1.70 -56.42 -22.93
C GLY A 289 -2.57 -55.16 -23.01
N GLY A 290 -3.03 -54.70 -21.86
CA GLY A 290 -3.77 -53.44 -21.77
C GLY A 290 -2.89 -52.26 -22.17
N ALA A 291 -3.41 -51.35 -23.00
CA ALA A 291 -2.72 -50.10 -23.31
C ALA A 291 -2.46 -49.30 -22.02
N GLY A 292 -1.23 -48.82 -21.86
CA GLY A 292 -0.92 -47.85 -20.82
C GLY A 292 -1.68 -46.54 -21.06
N ALA A 293 -2.04 -45.84 -19.97
CA ALA A 293 -2.75 -44.58 -20.11
C ALA A 293 -1.88 -43.54 -20.84
N SER A 294 -2.49 -42.74 -21.72
CA SER A 294 -1.77 -41.73 -22.53
C SER A 294 -1.08 -40.66 -21.68
N ALA A 295 0.01 -40.07 -22.18
CA ALA A 295 0.65 -38.93 -21.54
C ALA A 295 -0.32 -37.74 -21.48
N GLY A 296 -0.64 -37.29 -20.27
CA GLY A 296 -1.27 -36.00 -20.02
C GLY A 296 -0.19 -34.94 -19.81
N CYS A 297 -0.32 -34.17 -18.72
CA CYS A 297 0.79 -33.35 -18.23
C CYS A 297 1.62 -34.03 -17.12
N GLY A 298 1.23 -35.25 -16.72
CA GLY A 298 2.08 -36.20 -15.98
C GLY A 298 2.59 -37.33 -16.88
N GLY A 299 3.24 -38.33 -16.28
CA GLY A 299 3.82 -39.47 -16.98
C GLY A 299 2.79 -40.40 -17.64
N GLN A 300 3.19 -41.03 -18.73
CA GLN A 300 2.43 -42.06 -19.44
C GLN A 300 2.51 -43.38 -18.68
N GLY A 301 1.39 -44.10 -18.60
CA GLY A 301 1.41 -45.46 -18.06
C GLY A 301 2.09 -46.46 -19.00
N GLY A 302 2.72 -47.49 -18.44
CA GLY A 302 3.32 -48.59 -19.19
C GLY A 302 2.26 -49.53 -19.78
N SER A 303 2.48 -50.08 -20.97
CA SER A 303 1.60 -51.13 -21.51
C SER A 303 1.71 -52.42 -20.70
N GLY A 304 0.59 -53.12 -20.51
CA GLY A 304 0.60 -54.47 -19.96
C GLY A 304 1.31 -55.45 -20.88
N GLY A 305 1.77 -56.56 -20.31
CA GLY A 305 2.38 -57.65 -21.04
C GLY A 305 1.33 -58.58 -21.68
N ASP A 306 1.65 -59.15 -22.83
CA ASP A 306 0.81 -60.13 -23.50
C ASP A 306 0.84 -61.47 -22.74
N GLY A 307 -0.31 -62.16 -22.70
CA GLY A 307 -0.38 -63.53 -22.20
C GLY A 307 0.40 -64.49 -23.10
N SER A 308 0.79 -65.65 -22.58
CA SER A 308 1.54 -66.66 -23.36
C SER A 308 0.79 -67.97 -23.54
N TYR A 309 1.18 -68.69 -24.58
CA TYR A 309 0.75 -70.06 -24.86
C TYR A 309 1.46 -71.05 -23.93
N PRO A 310 0.91 -72.24 -23.66
CA PRO A 310 1.60 -73.26 -22.88
C PRO A 310 3.05 -73.50 -23.34
N GLY A 311 3.96 -73.59 -22.36
CA GLY A 311 5.38 -73.79 -22.61
C GLY A 311 6.17 -72.53 -22.99
N SER A 312 5.57 -71.34 -23.01
CA SER A 312 6.26 -70.05 -23.21
C SER A 312 5.97 -69.06 -22.08
N LEU A 313 6.96 -68.26 -21.68
CA LEU A 313 6.75 -67.18 -20.70
C LEU A 313 5.82 -66.11 -21.26
N GLY A 314 5.01 -65.48 -20.40
CA GLY A 314 4.33 -64.22 -20.70
C GLY A 314 5.32 -63.14 -21.11
N THR A 315 4.83 -61.98 -21.57
CA THR A 315 5.71 -60.80 -21.65
C THR A 315 5.59 -59.98 -20.37
N SER A 316 6.69 -59.38 -19.94
CA SER A 316 6.64 -58.38 -18.87
C SER A 316 5.86 -57.15 -19.33
N GLY A 317 5.27 -56.43 -18.38
CA GLY A 317 4.76 -55.09 -18.65
C GLY A 317 5.89 -54.13 -19.00
N ALA A 318 5.54 -53.02 -19.66
CA ALA A 318 6.45 -51.91 -19.88
C ALA A 318 6.50 -51.01 -18.64
N PRO A 319 7.63 -50.33 -18.37
CA PRO A 319 7.68 -49.27 -17.35
C PRO A 319 6.82 -48.07 -17.76
N GLY A 320 6.36 -47.30 -16.77
CA GLY A 320 5.76 -45.98 -17.01
C GLY A 320 6.82 -44.93 -17.35
N SER A 321 6.41 -43.76 -17.87
CA SER A 321 7.34 -42.65 -18.12
C SER A 321 7.50 -41.74 -16.89
N GLY A 322 8.70 -41.15 -16.75
CA GLY A 322 9.03 -40.21 -15.67
C GLY A 322 9.95 -40.75 -14.58
N GLY A 323 10.00 -42.06 -14.35
CA GLY A 323 10.85 -42.64 -13.28
C GLY A 323 10.52 -44.10 -12.95
N ALA A 324 11.02 -44.58 -11.80
CA ALA A 324 11.41 -45.95 -11.45
C ALA A 324 10.36 -47.08 -11.48
N ALA A 325 9.13 -46.81 -11.95
CA ALA A 325 8.07 -47.82 -11.99
C ALA A 325 8.38 -48.91 -13.02
N GLY A 326 8.85 -50.06 -12.54
CA GLY A 326 9.07 -51.25 -13.34
C GLY A 326 7.75 -51.85 -13.84
N GLY A 327 7.81 -52.48 -15.01
CA GLY A 327 6.72 -53.34 -15.45
C GLY A 327 6.70 -54.64 -14.63
N GLY A 328 5.51 -55.18 -14.43
CA GLY A 328 5.34 -56.47 -13.78
C GLY A 328 6.02 -57.58 -14.57
N ALA A 329 6.69 -58.48 -13.87
CA ALA A 329 7.32 -59.66 -14.47
C ALA A 329 6.28 -60.56 -15.15
N ALA A 330 6.67 -61.24 -16.23
CA ALA A 330 5.87 -62.28 -16.84
C ALA A 330 5.57 -63.43 -15.88
N GLY A 331 4.42 -64.09 -16.05
CA GLY A 331 4.16 -65.38 -15.41
C GLY A 331 5.06 -66.47 -16.00
N ASP A 332 5.63 -67.31 -15.12
CA ASP A 332 6.45 -68.45 -15.47
C ASP A 332 5.63 -69.64 -16.01
N ASN A 333 6.34 -70.61 -16.61
CA ASN A 333 5.77 -71.85 -17.14
C ASN A 333 5.57 -72.89 -16.03
N GLY A 334 4.35 -73.40 -15.87
CA GLY A 334 4.01 -74.53 -15.01
C GLY A 334 2.82 -75.33 -15.55
N ASP A 335 2.55 -76.49 -14.95
CA ASP A 335 1.36 -77.31 -15.29
C ASP A 335 0.04 -76.53 -15.04
N ASN A 336 0.09 -75.53 -14.16
CA ASN A 336 -0.83 -74.39 -14.13
C ASN A 336 0.00 -73.13 -14.43
N GLY A 337 -0.48 -72.25 -15.31
CA GLY A 337 0.22 -71.02 -15.65
C GLY A 337 0.32 -70.05 -14.47
N ASP A 338 1.49 -69.44 -14.27
CA ASP A 338 1.69 -68.51 -13.17
C ASP A 338 1.07 -67.13 -13.45
N ILE A 339 0.65 -66.46 -12.38
CA ILE A 339 0.07 -65.11 -12.43
C ILE A 339 1.15 -64.09 -12.80
N GLY A 340 0.85 -63.19 -13.73
CA GLY A 340 1.74 -62.08 -14.07
C GLY A 340 1.93 -61.10 -12.90
N GLY A 341 3.14 -60.57 -12.75
CA GLY A 341 3.48 -59.58 -11.73
C GLY A 341 2.68 -58.28 -11.89
N SER A 342 2.43 -57.59 -10.77
CA SER A 342 1.83 -56.25 -10.82
C SER A 342 2.83 -55.23 -11.33
N GLY A 343 2.36 -54.21 -12.05
CA GLY A 343 3.18 -53.05 -12.38
C GLY A 343 3.41 -52.17 -11.15
N ASP A 344 4.57 -51.51 -11.10
CA ASP A 344 4.91 -50.60 -10.01
C ASP A 344 4.09 -49.29 -10.07
N VAL A 345 3.85 -48.69 -8.91
CA VAL A 345 3.16 -47.39 -8.80
C VAL A 345 4.12 -46.27 -9.20
N GLY A 346 3.62 -45.27 -9.95
CA GLY A 346 4.39 -44.10 -10.34
C GLY A 346 4.74 -43.19 -9.15
N GLY A 347 5.93 -42.59 -9.17
CA GLY A 347 6.35 -41.60 -8.17
C GLY A 347 5.50 -40.32 -8.17
N PRO A 348 5.33 -39.66 -7.00
CA PRO A 348 4.63 -38.38 -6.94
C PRO A 348 5.42 -37.27 -7.63
N GLY A 349 4.69 -36.26 -8.14
CA GLY A 349 5.29 -35.03 -8.66
C GLY A 349 5.88 -34.17 -7.55
N THR A 350 6.87 -33.34 -7.89
CA THR A 350 7.49 -32.40 -6.96
C THR A 350 6.55 -31.24 -6.65
N ASP A 351 6.49 -30.79 -5.41
CA ASP A 351 5.75 -29.58 -5.06
C ASP A 351 6.42 -28.32 -5.66
N GLY A 352 5.60 -27.32 -5.99
CA GLY A 352 6.05 -26.00 -6.41
C GLY A 352 6.60 -25.18 -5.24
N GLY A 353 7.50 -24.26 -5.57
CA GLY A 353 8.10 -23.33 -4.62
C GLY A 353 7.23 -22.08 -4.40
N PRO A 354 7.33 -21.45 -3.21
CA PRO A 354 6.60 -20.22 -2.92
C PRO A 354 7.07 -19.06 -3.81
N GLY A 355 6.16 -18.15 -4.14
CA GLY A 355 6.51 -16.87 -4.76
C GLY A 355 7.21 -15.94 -3.77
N ALA A 356 8.13 -15.11 -4.24
CA ALA A 356 8.76 -14.09 -3.41
C ALA A 356 7.73 -13.03 -2.94
N GLY A 357 7.89 -12.52 -1.73
CA GLY A 357 7.07 -11.40 -1.24
C GLY A 357 7.51 -10.06 -1.84
N GLY A 358 6.61 -9.07 -1.87
CA GLY A 358 6.94 -7.70 -2.26
C GLY A 358 7.93 -7.05 -1.28
N ASP A 359 8.71 -6.08 -1.77
CA ASP A 359 9.82 -5.45 -1.05
C ASP A 359 9.45 -4.30 -0.10
N GLY A 360 8.19 -3.81 -0.14
CA GLY A 360 7.74 -2.70 0.70
C GLY A 360 8.34 -1.33 0.36
N VAL A 361 9.04 -1.21 -0.79
CA VAL A 361 9.64 0.05 -1.25
C VAL A 361 8.77 0.71 -2.32
N GLY A 362 8.25 -0.09 -3.25
CA GLY A 362 7.46 0.39 -4.38
C GLY A 362 8.28 1.09 -5.46
N VAL A 363 7.59 1.62 -6.46
CA VAL A 363 8.19 2.34 -7.59
C VAL A 363 7.27 3.47 -8.04
N VAL A 364 7.85 4.58 -8.52
CA VAL A 364 7.07 5.64 -9.17
C VAL A 364 7.04 5.40 -10.68
N LEU A 365 5.84 5.33 -11.24
CA LEU A 365 5.55 5.16 -12.67
C LEU A 365 4.78 6.39 -13.16
N GLY A 366 5.50 7.37 -13.73
CA GLY A 366 4.89 8.66 -14.08
C GLY A 366 4.49 9.42 -12.83
N ALA A 367 3.20 9.74 -12.69
CA ALA A 367 2.64 10.44 -11.54
C ALA A 367 2.22 9.51 -10.37
N ILE A 368 2.39 8.19 -10.52
CA ILE A 368 1.81 7.19 -9.61
C ILE A 368 2.90 6.50 -8.82
N TRP A 369 2.82 6.49 -7.48
CA TRP A 369 3.53 5.51 -6.67
C TRP A 369 2.78 4.18 -6.65
N VAL A 370 3.49 3.07 -6.87
CA VAL A 370 2.93 1.72 -6.92
C VAL A 370 3.69 0.80 -5.98
N GLY A 371 2.98 0.18 -5.04
CA GLY A 371 3.55 -0.83 -4.14
C GLY A 371 3.91 -2.12 -4.88
N THR A 372 4.96 -2.79 -4.43
CA THR A 372 5.43 -4.04 -5.05
C THR A 372 4.50 -5.21 -4.74
N ALA A 373 4.09 -5.94 -5.78
CA ALA A 373 3.31 -7.17 -5.64
C ALA A 373 4.22 -8.35 -5.26
N GLY A 374 3.63 -9.35 -4.60
CA GLY A 374 4.25 -10.66 -4.46
C GLY A 374 4.25 -11.41 -5.78
N GLU A 375 5.21 -12.31 -5.96
CA GLU A 375 5.32 -13.15 -7.14
C GLU A 375 4.34 -14.33 -7.07
N THR A 376 3.97 -14.86 -8.23
CA THR A 376 3.18 -16.10 -8.32
C THR A 376 4.05 -17.30 -7.94
N GLY A 377 3.49 -18.21 -7.14
CA GLY A 377 4.19 -19.46 -6.80
C GLY A 377 4.45 -20.31 -8.05
N THR A 378 5.45 -21.19 -8.00
CA THR A 378 5.71 -22.05 -9.17
C THR A 378 4.70 -23.22 -9.22
N PRO A 379 4.34 -23.72 -10.41
CA PRO A 379 3.51 -24.91 -10.53
C PRO A 379 4.21 -26.14 -9.94
N GLY A 380 3.40 -27.09 -9.44
CA GLY A 380 3.89 -28.43 -9.11
C GLY A 380 4.30 -29.20 -10.36
N GLY A 381 5.18 -30.20 -10.18
CA GLY A 381 5.52 -31.17 -11.21
C GLY A 381 4.43 -32.22 -11.40
N GLY A 382 4.35 -32.81 -12.59
CA GLY A 382 3.49 -33.96 -12.85
C GLY A 382 3.98 -35.21 -12.12
N GLY A 383 3.05 -36.08 -11.71
CA GLY A 383 3.38 -37.42 -11.22
C GLY A 383 3.87 -38.32 -12.35
N GLU A 384 4.61 -39.38 -12.01
CA GLU A 384 5.09 -40.37 -12.97
C GLU A 384 3.97 -41.34 -13.36
N GLY A 385 4.09 -42.01 -14.51
CA GLY A 385 3.15 -43.05 -14.90
C GLY A 385 3.42 -44.38 -14.19
N GLY A 386 2.38 -45.16 -13.93
CA GLY A 386 2.52 -46.51 -13.38
C GLY A 386 3.03 -47.51 -14.41
N GLY A 387 3.71 -48.56 -13.97
CA GLY A 387 4.14 -49.67 -14.82
C GLY A 387 2.96 -50.53 -15.29
N GLY A 388 3.08 -51.17 -16.45
CA GLY A 388 2.13 -52.19 -16.88
C GLY A 388 2.30 -53.50 -16.11
N GLY A 389 1.23 -54.25 -15.90
CA GLY A 389 1.30 -55.60 -15.33
C GLY A 389 1.86 -56.61 -16.33
N GLY A 390 2.47 -57.69 -15.84
CA GLY A 390 2.94 -58.78 -16.69
C GLY A 390 1.80 -59.66 -17.19
N GLY A 391 1.98 -60.29 -18.36
CA GLY A 391 1.07 -61.33 -18.85
C GLY A 391 1.22 -62.64 -18.07
N GLY A 392 0.11 -63.33 -17.84
CA GLY A 392 0.08 -64.65 -17.21
C GLY A 392 0.58 -65.75 -18.14
N GLY A 393 1.12 -66.82 -17.55
CA GLY A 393 1.56 -68.01 -18.27
C GLY A 393 0.39 -68.81 -18.85
N GLY A 394 0.58 -69.46 -20.01
CA GLY A 394 -0.41 -70.40 -20.56
C GLY A 394 -0.46 -71.71 -19.77
N GLY A 395 -1.64 -72.35 -19.75
CA GLY A 395 -1.87 -73.62 -19.05
C GLY A 395 -2.30 -74.72 -20.02
N PRO A 396 -1.69 -75.93 -19.98
CA PRO A 396 -2.19 -77.06 -20.73
C PRO A 396 -3.46 -77.63 -20.07
N ASP A 397 -4.46 -78.02 -20.86
CA ASP A 397 -5.58 -78.83 -20.35
C ASP A 397 -5.36 -80.33 -20.62
N ALA A 398 -5.06 -81.07 -19.56
CA ALA A 398 -4.87 -82.52 -19.61
C ALA A 398 -6.19 -83.31 -19.78
N ALA A 399 -7.36 -82.66 -19.65
CA ALA A 399 -8.66 -83.34 -19.70
C ALA A 399 -9.29 -83.35 -21.10
N ILE A 400 -9.14 -82.29 -21.92
CA ILE A 400 -9.81 -82.16 -23.23
C ILE A 400 -8.85 -81.86 -24.41
N TYR A 401 -7.52 -81.72 -24.17
CA TYR A 401 -6.52 -81.30 -25.17
C TYR A 401 -6.74 -79.87 -25.70
N CYS A 402 -7.02 -78.93 -24.78
CA CYS A 402 -7.22 -77.53 -25.13
C CYS A 402 -6.25 -76.65 -24.34
N ASP A 403 -5.17 -76.26 -25.00
CA ASP A 403 -4.18 -75.34 -24.50
C ASP A 403 -4.79 -73.94 -24.36
N SER A 404 -4.56 -73.31 -23.22
CA SER A 404 -5.09 -71.99 -22.91
C SER A 404 -4.00 -70.94 -22.82
N PHE A 405 -4.18 -69.81 -23.50
CA PHE A 405 -3.40 -68.62 -23.25
C PHE A 405 -3.68 -68.06 -21.86
N GLY A 406 -2.63 -67.61 -21.18
CA GLY A 406 -2.77 -66.80 -19.96
C GLY A 406 -3.43 -65.44 -20.22
N GLY A 407 -4.04 -64.87 -19.18
CA GLY A 407 -4.58 -63.52 -19.24
C GLY A 407 -3.48 -62.48 -19.40
N ALA A 408 -3.71 -61.44 -20.20
CA ALA A 408 -2.74 -60.38 -20.43
C ALA A 408 -2.70 -59.38 -19.26
N GLY A 409 -1.56 -58.73 -19.04
CA GLY A 409 -1.39 -57.72 -18.01
C GLY A 409 -2.19 -56.44 -18.29
N GLY A 410 -2.60 -55.73 -17.24
CA GLY A 410 -3.26 -54.43 -17.35
C GLY A 410 -2.26 -53.31 -17.63
N GLY A 411 -2.68 -52.29 -18.37
CA GLY A 411 -1.86 -51.09 -18.59
C GLY A 411 -1.75 -50.23 -17.34
N GLY A 412 -0.60 -49.58 -17.13
CA GLY A 412 -0.39 -48.65 -16.02
C GLY A 412 -1.25 -47.38 -16.17
N GLY A 413 -1.60 -46.79 -15.03
CA GLY A 413 -2.28 -45.50 -14.95
C GLY A 413 -1.34 -44.33 -15.27
N GLY A 414 -1.89 -43.24 -15.80
CA GLY A 414 -1.12 -42.03 -16.10
C GLY A 414 -0.89 -41.19 -14.85
N GLY A 415 0.23 -40.48 -14.79
CA GLY A 415 0.52 -39.56 -13.70
C GLY A 415 -0.42 -38.36 -13.68
N GLY A 416 -0.75 -37.88 -12.48
CA GLY A 416 -1.55 -36.68 -12.28
C GLY A 416 -0.77 -35.41 -12.63
N CYS A 417 -1.48 -34.39 -13.10
CA CYS A 417 -0.89 -33.09 -13.38
C CYS A 417 -0.49 -32.34 -12.11
N GLY A 418 0.61 -31.58 -12.15
CA GLY A 418 0.95 -30.68 -11.06
C GLY A 418 -0.10 -29.58 -10.86
N GLY A 419 -0.25 -29.12 -9.63
CA GLY A 419 -1.15 -28.02 -9.29
C GLY A 419 -0.57 -26.67 -9.75
N PRO A 420 -1.37 -25.74 -10.30
CA PRO A 420 -0.92 -24.38 -10.59
C PRO A 420 -0.51 -23.64 -9.31
N GLY A 421 0.51 -22.78 -9.41
CA GLY A 421 0.93 -21.94 -8.29
C GLY A 421 -0.10 -20.85 -7.95
N GLY A 422 -0.15 -20.43 -6.69
CA GLY A 422 -1.04 -19.36 -6.22
C GLY A 422 -0.57 -18.00 -6.73
N VAL A 423 -1.51 -17.12 -7.07
CA VAL A 423 -1.18 -15.76 -7.52
C VAL A 423 -0.68 -14.95 -6.33
N GLY A 424 0.35 -14.11 -6.53
CA GLY A 424 0.84 -13.23 -5.47
C GLY A 424 -0.15 -12.13 -5.08
N GLY A 425 -0.02 -11.60 -3.86
CA GLY A 425 -0.83 -10.46 -3.41
C GLY A 425 -0.30 -9.14 -3.97
N GLY A 426 -1.18 -8.18 -4.22
CA GLY A 426 -0.82 -6.82 -4.63
C GLY A 426 -0.21 -6.00 -3.51
N GLY A 427 0.63 -5.03 -3.85
CA GLY A 427 1.17 -4.07 -2.88
C GLY A 427 0.08 -3.17 -2.28
N GLY A 428 0.27 -2.75 -1.02
CA GLY A 428 -0.53 -1.69 -0.41
C GLY A 428 -0.19 -0.33 -1.00
N GLY A 429 -1.15 0.59 -1.00
CA GLY A 429 -0.99 1.96 -1.48
C GLY A 429 -0.26 2.85 -0.47
N GLY A 430 0.41 3.90 -0.95
CA GLY A 430 1.16 4.83 -0.11
C GLY A 430 0.30 5.93 0.51
N SER A 431 0.81 6.55 1.58
CA SER A 431 0.28 7.79 2.14
C SER A 431 1.31 8.91 2.06
N PHE A 432 0.90 10.03 1.48
CA PHE A 432 1.77 11.17 1.18
C PHE A 432 1.11 12.48 1.59
N GLY A 433 1.76 13.25 2.46
CA GLY A 433 1.37 14.65 2.70
C GLY A 433 1.59 15.47 1.43
N VAL A 434 2.83 15.50 0.95
CA VAL A 434 3.21 16.11 -0.32
C VAL A 434 3.93 15.07 -1.18
N PHE A 435 3.42 14.81 -2.38
CA PHE A 435 4.03 13.91 -3.35
C PHE A 435 4.57 14.71 -4.54
N VAL A 436 5.88 14.69 -4.72
CA VAL A 436 6.63 15.51 -5.67
C VAL A 436 7.26 14.65 -6.75
N VAL A 437 6.99 15.00 -8.01
CA VAL A 437 7.63 14.42 -9.19
C VAL A 437 8.36 15.53 -9.96
N GLY A 438 9.68 15.38 -10.13
CA GLY A 438 10.47 16.36 -10.87
C GLY A 438 10.99 17.46 -9.95
N THR A 439 10.91 18.72 -10.39
CA THR A 439 11.51 19.84 -9.64
C THR A 439 10.63 20.26 -8.45
N PRO A 440 11.16 20.29 -7.20
CA PRO A 440 10.37 20.47 -6.00
C PRO A 440 9.91 21.92 -5.77
N PRO A 441 8.80 22.13 -5.02
CA PRO A 441 8.34 23.45 -4.61
C PRO A 441 9.11 23.97 -3.40
N THR A 442 8.84 25.21 -3.00
CA THR A 442 9.22 25.75 -1.69
C THR A 442 8.13 25.44 -0.66
N LEU A 443 8.52 24.85 0.48
CA LEU A 443 7.64 24.57 1.61
C LEU A 443 8.15 25.35 2.82
N THR A 444 7.31 26.19 3.43
CA THR A 444 7.68 27.00 4.61
C THR A 444 6.57 27.02 5.65
N ASP A 445 6.92 26.89 6.92
CA ASP A 445 6.00 26.95 8.07
C ASP A 445 4.76 26.05 7.94
N CYS A 446 4.90 24.89 7.30
CA CYS A 446 3.83 23.91 7.16
C CYS A 446 3.88 22.86 8.27
N GLU A 447 2.71 22.38 8.68
CA GLU A 447 2.55 21.14 9.45
C GLU A 447 2.04 20.04 8.52
N ILE A 448 2.89 19.06 8.21
CA ILE A 448 2.64 18.02 7.22
C ILE A 448 2.55 16.68 7.92
N THR A 449 1.37 16.06 7.89
CA THR A 449 1.11 14.74 8.45
C THR A 449 0.67 13.76 7.36
N ALA A 450 1.42 12.69 7.17
CA ALA A 450 0.96 11.54 6.38
C ALA A 450 0.21 10.54 7.27
N GLY A 451 -0.76 9.84 6.69
CA GLY A 451 -1.40 8.67 7.31
C GLY A 451 -0.53 7.42 7.18
N ASP A 452 -1.07 6.27 7.56
CA ASP A 452 -0.37 5.00 7.45
C ASP A 452 -0.38 4.49 6.00
N GLY A 453 0.68 3.77 5.62
CA GLY A 453 0.69 3.01 4.39
C GLY A 453 -0.32 1.85 4.43
N GLY A 454 -0.89 1.50 3.27
CA GLY A 454 -1.83 0.39 3.16
C GLY A 454 -1.14 -0.97 3.40
N SER A 455 -1.84 -1.94 3.99
CA SER A 455 -1.28 -3.29 4.14
C SER A 455 -1.12 -3.98 2.77
N GLY A 456 -0.05 -4.74 2.57
CA GLY A 456 0.09 -5.61 1.41
C GLY A 456 -0.98 -6.71 1.38
N GLY A 457 -1.38 -7.13 0.18
CA GLY A 457 -2.35 -8.20 -0.02
C GLY A 457 -1.77 -9.58 0.31
N LEU A 458 -2.62 -10.49 0.80
CA LEU A 458 -2.22 -11.87 1.10
C LEU A 458 -1.79 -12.62 -0.18
N GLY A 459 -0.81 -13.52 -0.06
CA GLY A 459 -0.48 -14.44 -1.15
C GLY A 459 -1.56 -15.52 -1.35
N GLY A 460 -1.85 -15.86 -2.60
CA GLY A 460 -2.82 -16.90 -2.95
C GLY A 460 -2.30 -18.31 -2.65
N LEU A 461 -3.20 -19.23 -2.27
CA LEU A 461 -2.82 -20.62 -2.07
C LEU A 461 -2.52 -21.33 -3.41
N GLY A 462 -1.46 -22.15 -3.43
CA GLY A 462 -1.18 -23.03 -4.55
C GLY A 462 -2.21 -24.15 -4.68
N GLY A 463 -2.51 -24.53 -5.92
CA GLY A 463 -3.49 -25.55 -6.25
C GLY A 463 -3.02 -26.95 -5.87
N PRO A 464 -3.91 -27.87 -5.46
CA PRO A 464 -3.53 -29.26 -5.26
C PRO A 464 -3.13 -29.91 -6.60
N GLY A 465 -2.18 -30.85 -6.56
CA GLY A 465 -1.89 -31.68 -7.72
C GLY A 465 -3.06 -32.63 -8.03
N GLY A 466 -3.19 -32.98 -9.31
CA GLY A 466 -4.14 -33.96 -9.79
C GLY A 466 -3.79 -35.36 -9.29
N LYS A 467 -4.81 -36.21 -9.14
CA LYS A 467 -4.59 -37.58 -8.73
C LYS A 467 -3.93 -38.40 -9.84
N GLY A 468 -3.13 -39.39 -9.49
CA GLY A 468 -2.69 -40.39 -10.46
C GLY A 468 -3.86 -41.24 -10.93
N GLY A 469 -3.82 -41.61 -12.21
CA GLY A 469 -4.79 -42.51 -12.82
C GLY A 469 -4.65 -43.92 -12.28
N LYS A 470 -5.76 -44.65 -12.23
CA LYS A 470 -5.73 -46.05 -11.79
C LYS A 470 -5.07 -46.95 -12.84
N GLY A 471 -4.33 -47.95 -12.38
CA GLY A 471 -3.87 -49.04 -13.23
C GLY A 471 -5.04 -49.88 -13.74
N GLY A 472 -4.90 -50.40 -14.96
CA GLY A 472 -5.84 -51.33 -15.55
C GLY A 472 -5.78 -52.69 -14.85
N ALA A 473 -6.93 -53.35 -14.71
CA ALA A 473 -6.93 -54.72 -14.23
C ALA A 473 -6.28 -55.68 -15.25
N GLY A 474 -5.64 -56.74 -14.76
CA GLY A 474 -5.20 -57.84 -15.63
C GLY A 474 -6.38 -58.65 -16.18
N GLY A 475 -6.14 -59.31 -17.29
CA GLY A 475 -7.05 -60.28 -17.90
C GLY A 475 -7.27 -61.48 -16.99
N ASN A 476 -8.50 -61.99 -16.95
CA ASN A 476 -8.81 -63.22 -16.20
C ASN A 476 -8.09 -64.42 -16.84
N PRO A 477 -7.74 -65.45 -16.04
CA PRO A 477 -7.24 -66.71 -16.59
C PRO A 477 -8.36 -67.46 -17.34
N GLU A 478 -7.95 -68.37 -18.22
CA GLU A 478 -8.77 -69.44 -18.78
C GLU A 478 -8.23 -70.81 -18.29
N ASP A 479 -9.10 -71.67 -17.78
CA ASP A 479 -8.75 -72.97 -17.20
C ASP A 479 -7.55 -72.97 -16.25
N THR A 480 -6.48 -73.69 -16.60
CA THR A 480 -5.25 -73.85 -15.81
C THR A 480 -4.27 -72.70 -16.05
N SER A 481 -4.58 -71.73 -16.91
CA SER A 481 -3.68 -70.62 -17.21
C SER A 481 -3.60 -69.57 -16.10
N GLY A 482 -2.57 -68.73 -16.16
CA GLY A 482 -2.32 -67.66 -15.21
C GLY A 482 -3.12 -66.41 -15.51
N ARG A 483 -3.54 -65.69 -14.46
CA ARG A 483 -4.13 -64.35 -14.60
C ARG A 483 -3.04 -63.34 -15.01
N GLY A 484 -3.40 -62.33 -15.79
CA GLY A 484 -2.55 -61.16 -15.98
C GLY A 484 -2.40 -60.34 -14.70
N GLY A 485 -1.24 -59.73 -14.49
CA GLY A 485 -1.01 -58.79 -13.40
C GLY A 485 -1.75 -57.47 -13.62
N PRO A 486 -2.22 -56.79 -12.56
CA PRO A 486 -2.74 -55.43 -12.69
C PRO A 486 -1.61 -54.45 -13.04
N GLY A 487 -1.94 -53.39 -13.80
CA GLY A 487 -1.06 -52.24 -13.95
C GLY A 487 -0.94 -51.46 -12.63
N GLY A 488 0.17 -50.76 -12.46
CA GLY A 488 0.37 -49.85 -11.34
C GLY A 488 -0.43 -48.55 -11.52
N ASP A 489 -0.84 -47.95 -10.42
CA ASP A 489 -1.43 -46.60 -10.42
C ASP A 489 -0.37 -45.57 -10.81
N GLY A 490 -0.78 -44.50 -11.49
CA GLY A 490 0.07 -43.33 -11.70
C GLY A 490 0.32 -42.59 -10.38
N GLY A 491 1.40 -41.81 -10.34
CA GLY A 491 1.71 -40.93 -9.22
C GLY A 491 0.79 -39.71 -9.19
N HIS A 492 0.53 -39.18 -7.99
CA HIS A 492 -0.15 -37.89 -7.82
C HIS A 492 0.75 -36.76 -8.31
N GLY A 493 0.20 -35.73 -8.95
CA GLY A 493 0.92 -34.50 -9.22
C GLY A 493 1.30 -33.77 -7.92
N GLY A 494 2.38 -33.00 -7.96
CA GLY A 494 2.78 -32.14 -6.85
C GLY A 494 1.83 -30.97 -6.68
N ARG A 495 1.74 -30.43 -5.46
CA ARG A 495 0.98 -29.21 -5.17
C ARG A 495 1.69 -28.01 -5.80
N GLY A 496 0.94 -27.03 -6.30
CA GLY A 496 1.51 -25.72 -6.67
C GLY A 496 2.01 -24.96 -5.45
N GLY A 497 3.06 -24.15 -5.63
CA GLY A 497 3.55 -23.29 -4.56
C GLY A 497 2.57 -22.16 -4.24
N PRO A 498 2.52 -21.66 -3.00
CA PRO A 498 1.74 -20.46 -2.67
C PRO A 498 2.34 -19.22 -3.35
N GLY A 499 1.51 -18.23 -3.67
CA GLY A 499 1.95 -16.91 -4.11
C GLY A 499 2.55 -16.13 -2.94
N GLY A 500 3.49 -15.22 -3.23
CA GLY A 500 4.05 -14.31 -2.23
C GLY A 500 3.04 -13.25 -1.79
N GLY A 501 3.21 -12.71 -0.59
CA GLY A 501 2.42 -11.59 -0.10
C GLY A 501 2.89 -10.27 -0.71
N GLY A 502 1.98 -9.34 -0.95
CA GLY A 502 2.32 -8.00 -1.45
C GLY A 502 3.11 -7.19 -0.43
N GLY A 503 3.95 -6.27 -0.89
CA GLY A 503 4.65 -5.31 -0.02
C GLY A 503 3.66 -4.35 0.62
N GLY A 504 3.98 -3.89 1.83
CA GLY A 504 3.25 -2.81 2.47
C GLY A 504 3.42 -1.48 1.73
N GLY A 505 2.41 -0.62 1.84
CA GLY A 505 2.43 0.75 1.37
C GLY A 505 3.37 1.63 2.19
N VAL A 506 4.01 2.61 1.57
CA VAL A 506 4.88 3.56 2.27
C VAL A 506 4.10 4.67 2.97
N SER A 507 4.73 5.36 3.92
CA SER A 507 4.19 6.59 4.52
C SER A 507 5.27 7.68 4.60
N TYR A 508 5.07 8.79 3.90
CA TYR A 508 6.01 9.91 3.93
C TYR A 508 5.29 11.24 4.02
N GLY A 509 5.76 12.11 4.91
CA GLY A 509 5.27 13.49 4.97
C GLY A 509 5.52 14.21 3.65
N VAL A 510 6.78 14.21 3.18
CA VAL A 510 7.16 14.69 1.85
C VAL A 510 7.92 13.61 1.10
N PHE A 511 7.38 13.19 -0.04
CA PHE A 511 7.99 12.21 -0.91
C PHE A 511 8.40 12.88 -2.21
N SER A 512 9.70 12.91 -2.52
CA SER A 512 10.22 13.51 -3.74
C SER A 512 11.00 12.49 -4.54
N VAL A 513 10.74 12.46 -5.85
CA VAL A 513 11.51 11.66 -6.80
C VAL A 513 12.02 12.54 -7.94
N SER A 514 13.13 12.10 -8.53
CA SER A 514 13.93 12.79 -9.57
C SER A 514 14.96 13.78 -9.02
N GLU A 515 14.57 14.66 -8.10
CA GLU A 515 15.47 15.65 -7.50
C GLU A 515 15.38 15.62 -5.96
N PRO A 516 16.50 15.81 -5.24
CA PRO A 516 16.49 15.84 -3.78
C PRO A 516 15.77 17.10 -3.28
N LEU A 517 15.07 16.96 -2.15
CA LEU A 517 14.47 18.10 -1.46
C LEU A 517 15.59 19.01 -0.92
N PRO A 518 15.43 20.35 -0.99
CA PRO A 518 16.36 21.26 -0.33
C PRO A 518 16.27 21.06 1.20
N ALA A 519 17.39 21.26 1.89
CA ALA A 519 17.47 21.06 3.34
C ALA A 519 16.48 21.92 4.14
N THR A 520 16.06 23.06 3.56
CA THR A 520 15.06 23.98 4.12
C THR A 520 13.71 23.33 4.34
N VAL A 521 13.32 22.34 3.51
CA VAL A 521 12.07 21.59 3.71
C VAL A 521 12.00 20.96 5.10
N ILE A 522 13.12 20.47 5.63
CA ILE A 522 13.15 19.85 6.96
C ILE A 522 13.23 20.90 8.07
N THR A 523 13.97 22.00 7.87
CA THR A 523 14.18 23.00 8.93
C THR A 523 12.99 23.92 9.13
N ASP A 524 12.23 24.17 8.08
CA ASP A 524 11.22 25.22 8.05
C ASP A 524 9.80 24.65 8.28
N ASN A 525 9.66 23.32 8.43
CA ASN A 525 8.37 22.65 8.53
C ASN A 525 8.34 21.61 9.66
N THR A 526 7.15 21.34 10.18
CA THR A 526 6.90 20.19 11.06
C THR A 526 6.37 19.04 10.22
N ILE A 527 7.15 17.95 10.09
CA ILE A 527 6.81 16.84 9.20
C ILE A 527 6.71 15.54 9.99
N ILE A 528 5.54 14.91 9.94
CA ILE A 528 5.21 13.66 10.62
C ILE A 528 4.74 12.65 9.58
N ALA A 529 5.34 11.47 9.57
CA ALA A 529 4.84 10.35 8.80
C ALA A 529 4.05 9.40 9.70
N GLY A 530 3.10 8.69 9.09
CA GLY A 530 2.50 7.50 9.68
C GLY A 530 3.45 6.30 9.61
N GLU A 531 2.94 5.14 9.99
CA GLU A 531 3.70 3.90 9.88
C GLU A 531 3.63 3.36 8.45
N GLY A 532 4.70 2.68 8.03
CA GLY A 532 4.65 1.87 6.82
C GLY A 532 3.64 0.72 6.99
N GLY A 533 2.86 0.44 5.95
CA GLY A 533 1.87 -0.62 5.98
C GLY A 533 2.52 -1.99 6.21
N PRO A 534 1.88 -2.93 6.92
CA PRO A 534 2.44 -4.27 7.06
C PRO A 534 2.43 -4.99 5.70
N GLY A 535 3.45 -5.81 5.43
CA GLY A 535 3.45 -6.67 4.27
C GLY A 535 2.38 -7.76 4.36
N GLY A 536 1.92 -8.23 3.20
CA GLY A 536 0.96 -9.31 3.10
C GLY A 536 1.56 -10.64 3.55
N PHE A 537 0.77 -11.44 4.26
CA PHE A 537 1.18 -12.78 4.69
C PHE A 537 1.13 -13.78 3.53
N ALA A 538 2.13 -14.67 3.47
CA ALA A 538 2.18 -15.83 2.60
C ALA A 538 3.13 -16.91 3.15
N ASP A 539 2.74 -18.18 3.02
CA ASP A 539 3.59 -19.30 3.44
C ASP A 539 4.88 -19.35 2.58
N GLY A 540 6.00 -18.95 3.19
CA GLY A 540 7.32 -18.98 2.54
C GLY A 540 7.65 -17.76 1.67
N GLY A 541 6.84 -16.70 1.71
CA GLY A 541 7.00 -15.52 0.85
C GLY A 541 6.30 -14.25 1.36
N ASN A 542 6.38 -13.96 2.67
CA ASN A 542 5.77 -12.75 3.22
C ASN A 542 6.28 -11.48 2.53
N GLY A 543 5.36 -10.56 2.25
CA GLY A 543 5.72 -9.20 1.85
C GLY A 543 6.45 -8.48 2.99
N GLN A 544 7.34 -7.57 2.63
CA GLN A 544 7.99 -6.68 3.58
C GLN A 544 7.05 -5.51 3.94
N PRO A 545 7.15 -4.97 5.16
CA PRO A 545 6.45 -3.75 5.52
C PRO A 545 6.94 -2.56 4.70
N GLY A 546 6.07 -1.58 4.52
CA GLY A 546 6.39 -0.32 3.89
C GLY A 546 7.43 0.47 4.66
N LEU A 547 8.19 1.30 3.95
CA LEU A 547 9.06 2.29 4.59
C LEU A 547 8.27 3.52 5.05
N SER A 548 8.77 4.19 6.08
CA SER A 548 8.25 5.48 6.51
C SER A 548 9.32 6.47 6.96
N GLY A 549 9.00 7.76 6.86
CA GLY A 549 9.88 8.83 7.33
C GLY A 549 9.34 10.22 7.00
N PRO A 550 9.86 11.28 7.63
CA PRO A 550 9.43 12.65 7.35
C PRO A 550 9.66 13.01 5.88
N THR A 551 10.82 12.64 5.32
CA THR A 551 11.16 12.84 3.92
C THR A 551 11.69 11.55 3.28
N TYR A 552 11.37 11.32 2.01
CA TYR A 552 12.01 10.26 1.23
C TYR A 552 13.48 10.62 0.94
N PRO A 553 14.44 9.71 1.18
CA PRO A 553 15.89 9.99 1.10
C PRO A 553 16.45 10.16 -0.32
#